data_AF-A0A7C7Q539-F1
#
_entry.id   AF-A0A7C7Q539-F1
#
_cell.length_a   1.000
_cell.length_b   1.000
_cell.length_c   1.000
_cell.angle_alpha   90.00
_cell.angle_beta   90.00
_cell.angle_gamma   90.00
#
_symmetry.space_group_name_H-M   'P 1'
#
loop_
_entity.id
_entity.type
_entity.pdbx_description
1 polymer ?
#
loop_
_entity_poly.entity_id
_entity_poly.type
_entity_poly.pdbx_seq_one_letter_code
_entity_poly.pdbx_strand_id
1 'polypeptide(L)'
;MEVRGEGYGIVWSSLDAPVVEFGRLWPGYVSQAHHCVTPPGYGHEFLRKGGFQRGHIYSYVMDNNFRANFQPVQVGDLLFSYSFTVDPEPKPRDFGWGVSNPLIPVCIESPKEDGLPASGSFAIWTSLT
;
A
#
# COMPACT_ATOMS: atom_id res chain seq x y z
N MET A 1 -0.65 5.39 -4.91
CA MET A 1 -0.48 4.94 -6.32
C MET A 1 -1.80 5.10 -7.05
N GLU A 2 -1.75 5.36 -8.36
CA GLU A 2 -2.93 5.45 -9.21
C GLU A 2 -2.66 4.73 -10.54
N VAL A 3 -3.67 4.05 -11.08
CA VAL A 3 -3.67 3.51 -12.45
C VAL A 3 -4.97 3.92 -13.13
N ARG A 4 -4.90 4.43 -14.35
CA ARG A 4 -6.07 4.84 -15.14
C ARG A 4 -6.36 3.87 -16.29
N GLY A 5 -7.64 3.65 -16.54
CA GLY A 5 -8.19 2.96 -17.72
C GLY A 5 -9.26 3.82 -18.40
N GLU A 6 -9.97 3.25 -19.37
CA GLU A 6 -11.03 3.97 -20.09
C GLU A 6 -12.23 4.28 -19.15
N GLY A 7 -12.26 5.51 -18.64
CA GLY A 7 -13.39 6.06 -17.86
C GLY A 7 -13.31 5.88 -16.35
N TYR A 8 -12.26 5.24 -15.83
CA TYR A 8 -12.05 5.07 -14.39
C TYR A 8 -10.58 4.98 -14.03
N GLY A 9 -10.27 5.32 -12.79
CA GLY A 9 -8.98 5.10 -12.17
C GLY A 9 -9.11 4.29 -10.89
N ILE A 10 -8.08 3.48 -10.63
CA ILE A 10 -7.92 2.74 -9.39
C ILE A 10 -6.90 3.49 -8.55
N VAL A 11 -7.28 3.85 -7.33
CA VAL A 11 -6.38 4.45 -6.35
C VAL A 11 -6.05 3.42 -5.29
N TRP A 12 -4.78 3.41 -4.93
CA TRP A 12 -4.26 2.58 -3.86
C TRP A 12 -3.41 3.40 -2.89
N SER A 13 -3.69 3.26 -1.60
CA SER A 13 -2.84 3.72 -0.52
C SER A 13 -2.32 2.53 0.28
N SER A 14 -1.00 2.47 0.45
CA SER A 14 -0.32 1.52 1.34
C SER A 14 0.09 2.28 2.58
N LEU A 15 -0.55 1.99 3.71
CA LEU A 15 -0.32 2.73 4.95
C LEU A 15 0.96 2.25 5.65
N ASP A 16 1.15 0.94 5.67
CA ASP A 16 2.18 0.30 6.49
C ASP A 16 3.34 -0.26 5.66
N ALA A 17 3.10 -0.63 4.39
CA ALA A 17 4.14 -1.19 3.54
C ALA A 17 4.76 -0.09 2.66
N PRO A 18 6.02 0.32 2.88
CA PRO A 18 6.67 1.37 2.10
C PRO A 18 6.98 0.94 0.66
N VAL A 19 7.10 -0.37 0.43
CA VAL A 19 7.29 -0.98 -0.89
C VAL A 19 6.27 -2.09 -1.06
N VAL A 20 5.56 -2.06 -2.19
CA VAL A 20 4.58 -3.08 -2.54
C VAL A 20 4.68 -3.40 -4.02
N GLU A 21 4.57 -4.69 -4.36
CA GLU A 21 4.66 -5.18 -5.73
C GLU A 21 3.34 -5.80 -6.19
N PHE A 22 2.94 -5.46 -7.42
CA PHE A 22 1.92 -6.19 -8.17
C PHE A 22 2.57 -7.15 -9.14
N GLY A 23 2.31 -8.44 -8.95
CA GLY A 23 2.91 -9.41 -9.83
C GLY A 23 2.70 -10.83 -9.36
N ARG A 24 3.58 -11.71 -9.81
CA ARG A 24 3.82 -12.99 -9.19
C ARG A 24 5.14 -12.88 -8.46
N LEU A 25 5.23 -13.47 -7.26
CA LEU A 25 6.50 -13.77 -6.60
C LEU A 25 7.17 -14.86 -7.43
N TRP A 26 7.71 -14.48 -8.59
CA TRP A 26 8.65 -15.33 -9.27
C TRP A 26 9.95 -15.24 -8.48
N PRO A 27 10.64 -16.36 -8.21
CA PRO A 27 12.03 -16.29 -7.79
C PRO A 27 12.76 -15.50 -8.88
N GLY A 28 12.94 -14.21 -8.64
CA GLY A 28 13.64 -13.34 -9.54
C GLY A 28 15.02 -13.91 -9.78
N TYR A 29 15.62 -13.51 -10.89
CA TYR A 29 17.06 -13.65 -11.05
C TYR A 29 17.73 -12.85 -9.93
N VAL A 30 17.99 -13.50 -8.79
CA VAL A 30 19.03 -13.01 -7.88
C VAL A 30 20.30 -12.94 -8.71
N SER A 31 21.02 -11.82 -8.61
CA SER A 31 22.27 -11.69 -9.36
C SER A 31 23.17 -12.89 -9.04
N GLN A 32 23.99 -13.31 -9.99
CA GLN A 32 24.82 -14.51 -9.85
C GLN A 32 25.68 -14.50 -8.57
N ALA A 33 26.04 -13.32 -8.06
CA ALA A 33 26.78 -13.14 -6.81
C ALA A 33 25.96 -13.42 -5.53
N HIS A 34 24.63 -13.46 -5.61
CA HIS A 34 23.72 -13.54 -4.46
C HIS A 34 22.83 -14.79 -4.46
N HIS A 35 22.88 -15.64 -5.50
CA HIS A 35 22.23 -16.94 -5.43
C HIS A 35 23.16 -17.92 -4.69
N CYS A 36 22.73 -18.47 -3.55
CA CYS A 36 23.43 -19.61 -2.92
C CYS A 36 22.98 -20.96 -3.53
N VAL A 37 21.79 -21.00 -4.11
CA VAL A 37 21.17 -22.15 -4.78
C VAL A 37 20.35 -21.63 -5.96
N THR A 38 20.38 -22.36 -7.07
CA THR A 38 19.48 -22.12 -8.21
C THR A 38 18.10 -22.74 -7.89
N PRO A 39 17.03 -21.93 -7.73
CA PRO A 39 15.71 -22.48 -7.44
C PRO A 39 15.13 -23.22 -8.66
N PRO A 40 14.17 -24.15 -8.46
CA PRO A 40 13.43 -24.75 -9.57
C PRO A 40 12.79 -23.67 -10.46
N GLY A 41 12.97 -23.78 -11.78
CA GLY A 41 12.44 -22.80 -12.74
C GLY A 41 13.34 -21.56 -12.97
N TYR A 42 14.58 -21.56 -12.49
CA TYR A 42 15.58 -20.55 -12.87
C TYR A 42 15.83 -20.56 -14.40
N GLY A 43 15.99 -19.39 -15.01
CA GLY A 43 16.20 -19.28 -16.46
C GLY A 43 14.92 -19.29 -17.31
N HIS A 44 13.74 -19.17 -16.69
CA HIS A 44 12.47 -19.08 -17.41
C HIS A 44 12.39 -17.80 -18.26
N GLU A 45 11.63 -17.87 -19.36
CA GLU A 45 11.39 -16.71 -20.22
C GLU A 45 10.62 -15.61 -19.47
N PHE A 46 10.94 -14.36 -19.79
CA PHE A 46 10.19 -13.21 -19.31
C PHE A 46 8.72 -13.28 -19.74
N LEU A 47 7.83 -12.78 -18.88
CA LEU A 47 6.41 -12.62 -19.19
C LEU A 47 6.23 -11.78 -20.47
N ARG A 48 5.45 -12.31 -21.41
CA ARG A 48 5.05 -11.61 -22.64
C ARG A 48 3.69 -10.94 -22.44
N LYS A 49 3.35 -9.96 -23.28
CA LYS A 49 2.02 -9.32 -23.29
C LYS A 49 0.91 -10.38 -23.37
N GLY A 50 -0.07 -10.30 -22.48
CA GLY A 50 -1.16 -11.28 -22.38
C GLY A 50 -0.84 -12.55 -21.59
N GLY A 51 0.41 -12.76 -21.16
CA GLY A 51 0.81 -13.90 -20.32
C GLY A 51 0.47 -13.74 -18.82
N PHE A 52 -0.06 -12.60 -18.42
CA PHE A 52 -0.45 -12.32 -17.05
C PHE A 52 -1.83 -12.93 -16.74
N GLN A 53 -1.83 -14.06 -16.03
CA GLN A 53 -3.07 -14.81 -15.74
C GLN A 53 -3.66 -14.51 -14.36
N ARG A 54 -2.81 -14.15 -13.38
CA ARG A 54 -3.20 -13.89 -11.99
C ARG A 54 -2.29 -12.82 -11.40
N GLY A 55 -2.90 -11.88 -10.66
CA GLY A 55 -2.18 -10.86 -9.90
C GLY A 55 -2.22 -11.16 -8.42
N HIS A 56 -1.10 -10.89 -7.75
CA HIS A 56 -0.96 -10.92 -6.31
C HIS A 56 -0.38 -9.58 -5.84
N ILE A 57 -0.69 -9.22 -4.61
CA ILE A 57 -0.10 -8.07 -3.91
C ILE A 57 0.87 -8.64 -2.89
N TYR A 58 2.12 -8.16 -2.91
CA TYR A 58 3.14 -8.57 -1.96
C TYR A 58 3.68 -7.38 -1.18
N SER A 59 3.67 -7.50 0.14
CA SER A 59 4.33 -6.58 1.07
C SER A 59 5.80 -6.94 1.15
N TYR A 60 6.67 -5.95 0.97
CA TYR A 60 8.09 -6.18 1.18
C TYR A 60 8.41 -6.27 2.68
N VAL A 61 8.83 -7.45 3.13
CA VAL A 61 9.16 -7.69 4.55
C VAL A 61 10.65 -7.52 4.83
N MET A 62 11.53 -8.11 4.01
CA MET A 62 12.97 -8.11 4.25
C MET A 62 13.77 -8.45 2.99
N ASP A 63 14.92 -7.79 2.80
CA ASP A 63 16.00 -8.34 1.97
C ASP A 63 16.98 -9.06 2.89
N ASN A 64 17.22 -10.34 2.65
CA ASN A 64 18.25 -11.07 3.39
C ASN A 64 19.29 -11.58 2.41
N ASN A 65 20.51 -11.10 2.58
CA ASN A 65 21.65 -11.64 1.87
C ASN A 65 22.31 -12.74 2.70
N PHE A 66 22.45 -13.92 2.11
CA PHE A 66 23.22 -15.00 2.72
C PHE A 66 24.72 -14.73 2.51
N ARG A 67 25.56 -15.11 3.49
CA ARG A 67 27.03 -14.89 3.48
C ARG A 67 27.50 -13.46 3.79
N ALA A 68 26.64 -12.61 4.36
CA ALA A 68 27.06 -11.39 5.02
C ALA A 68 27.37 -11.65 6.51
N ASN A 69 28.09 -10.72 7.17
CA ASN A 69 28.43 -10.81 8.60
C ASN A 69 27.28 -10.39 9.54
N PHE A 70 26.03 -10.40 9.07
CA PHE A 70 24.84 -10.00 9.81
C PHE A 70 23.87 -11.18 9.93
N GLN A 71 23.09 -11.23 11.01
CA GLN A 71 22.07 -12.26 11.22
C GLN A 71 20.97 -12.13 10.14
N PRO A 72 20.77 -13.13 9.26
CA PRO A 72 19.84 -13.02 8.12
C PRO A 72 18.39 -13.37 8.50
N VAL A 73 18.08 -13.44 9.80
CA VAL A 73 16.76 -13.81 10.31
C VAL A 73 16.35 -12.80 11.36
N GLN A 74 15.16 -12.24 11.22
CA GLN A 74 14.48 -11.47 12.26
C GLN A 74 13.10 -12.11 12.48
N VAL A 75 12.60 -12.00 13.72
CA VAL A 75 11.30 -12.54 14.11
C VAL A 75 10.51 -11.41 14.75
N GLY A 76 9.28 -11.22 14.30
CA GLY A 76 8.36 -10.22 14.83
C GLY A 76 7.00 -10.31 14.16
N ASP A 77 5.99 -9.76 14.82
CA ASP A 77 4.65 -9.62 14.27
C ASP A 77 4.58 -8.35 13.41
N LEU A 78 3.99 -8.48 12.23
CA LEU A 78 3.85 -7.40 11.26
C LEU A 78 2.40 -7.30 10.82
N LEU A 79 1.85 -6.08 10.81
CA LEU A 79 0.55 -5.78 10.25
C LEU A 79 0.75 -4.84 9.06
N PHE A 80 0.11 -5.17 7.94
CA PHE A 80 0.12 -4.31 6.75
C PHE A 80 -1.30 -3.98 6.29
N SER A 81 -1.63 -2.69 6.30
CA SER A 81 -2.93 -2.15 5.94
C SER A 81 -2.90 -1.53 4.55
N TYR A 82 -3.92 -1.85 3.76
CA TYR A 82 -4.10 -1.37 2.39
C TYR A 82 -5.50 -0.81 2.20
N SER A 83 -5.61 0.22 1.37
CA SER A 83 -6.91 0.79 0.99
C SER A 83 -6.98 0.99 -0.52
N PHE A 84 -8.05 0.49 -1.12
CA PHE A 84 -8.32 0.58 -2.55
C PHE A 84 -9.64 1.31 -2.78
N THR A 85 -9.68 2.14 -3.83
CA THR A 85 -10.93 2.68 -4.35
C THR A 85 -10.89 2.78 -5.87
N VAL A 86 -12.06 2.86 -6.48
CA VAL A 86 -12.24 3.09 -7.92
C VAL A 86 -13.04 4.38 -8.07
N ASP A 87 -12.54 5.30 -8.88
CA ASP A 87 -13.16 6.60 -9.10
C ASP A 87 -12.97 7.02 -10.57
N PRO A 88 -14.00 7.55 -11.25
CA PRO A 88 -13.85 8.18 -12.57
C PRO A 88 -12.82 9.32 -12.61
N GLU A 89 -12.74 10.09 -11.51
CA GLU A 89 -11.87 11.24 -11.33
C GLU A 89 -11.06 11.09 -10.04
N PRO A 90 -10.14 10.12 -9.98
CA PRO A 90 -9.43 9.80 -8.77
C PRO A 90 -8.60 11.00 -8.29
N LYS A 91 -8.61 11.22 -6.97
CA LYS A 91 -7.77 12.18 -6.26
C LYS A 91 -6.84 11.44 -5.28
N PRO A 92 -5.73 10.85 -5.76
CA PRO A 92 -4.93 9.92 -4.97
C PRO A 92 -4.37 10.53 -3.69
N ARG A 93 -3.99 11.81 -3.74
CA ARG A 93 -3.50 12.54 -2.58
C ARG A 93 -4.56 12.63 -1.49
N ASP A 94 -5.77 13.06 -1.85
CA ASP A 94 -6.85 13.31 -0.89
C ASP A 94 -7.36 11.99 -0.30
N PHE A 95 -7.46 10.94 -1.14
CA PHE A 95 -7.77 9.59 -0.68
C PHE A 95 -6.69 9.05 0.28
N GLY A 96 -5.42 9.13 -0.11
CA GLY A 96 -4.28 8.71 0.71
C GLY A 96 -4.25 9.43 2.05
N TRP A 97 -4.46 10.74 2.04
CA TRP A 97 -4.57 11.54 3.25
C TRP A 97 -5.74 11.10 4.14
N GLY A 98 -6.93 10.91 3.56
CA GLY A 98 -8.12 10.50 4.31
C GLY A 98 -7.96 9.15 5.00
N VAL A 99 -7.32 8.18 4.34
CA VAL A 99 -7.07 6.86 4.96
C VAL A 99 -5.98 6.89 6.02
N SER A 100 -4.99 7.79 5.91
CA SER A 100 -3.94 7.96 6.93
C SER A 100 -4.41 8.74 8.16
N ASN A 101 -5.56 9.41 8.11
CA ASN A 101 -6.06 10.27 9.17
C ASN A 101 -7.49 9.86 9.58
N PRO A 102 -7.64 8.76 10.34
CA PRO A 102 -8.96 8.29 10.76
C PRO A 102 -9.64 9.29 11.70
N LEU A 103 -10.97 9.31 11.67
CA LEU A 103 -11.76 10.06 12.64
C LEU A 103 -11.53 9.47 14.05
N ILE A 104 -11.34 10.34 15.03
CA ILE A 104 -11.19 9.96 16.44
C ILE A 104 -12.55 10.19 17.11
N PRO A 105 -13.37 9.14 17.33
CA PRO A 105 -14.62 9.30 18.06
C PRO A 105 -14.32 9.55 19.54
N VAL A 106 -15.10 10.44 20.16
CA VAL A 106 -15.07 10.67 21.61
C VAL A 106 -16.48 10.52 22.14
N CYS A 107 -16.65 9.64 23.13
CA CYS A 107 -17.93 9.49 23.82
C CYS A 107 -18.12 10.63 24.80
N ILE A 108 -19.33 11.19 24.85
CA ILE A 108 -19.73 12.22 25.82
C ILE A 108 -20.90 11.70 26.65
N GLU A 109 -20.88 11.96 27.95
CA GLU A 109 -21.85 11.40 28.90
C GLU A 109 -23.23 12.08 28.81
N SER A 110 -23.31 13.32 28.31
CA SER A 110 -24.59 14.03 28.12
C SER A 110 -24.38 15.35 27.36
N PRO A 111 -25.43 15.89 26.70
CA PRO A 111 -25.39 17.25 26.15
C PRO A 111 -25.13 18.26 27.29
N LYS A 112 -24.14 19.14 27.11
CA LYS A 112 -23.92 20.27 28.02
C LYS A 112 -24.82 21.44 27.61
N GLU A 113 -25.44 22.12 28.58
CA GLU A 113 -26.42 23.19 28.34
C GLU A 113 -25.85 24.37 27.51
N ASP A 114 -24.53 24.60 27.56
CA ASP A 114 -23.81 25.63 26.79
C ASP A 114 -22.88 25.04 25.70
N GLY A 115 -23.29 23.94 25.06
CA GLY A 115 -22.46 23.19 24.11
C GLY A 115 -22.34 23.79 22.69
N LEU A 116 -21.33 23.34 21.94
CA LEU A 116 -21.25 23.54 20.49
C LEU A 116 -22.46 22.88 19.79
N PRO A 117 -22.84 23.34 18.57
CA PRO A 117 -23.85 22.68 17.77
C PRO A 117 -23.52 21.20 17.53
N ALA A 118 -24.55 20.36 17.36
CA ALA A 118 -24.40 18.92 17.14
C ALA A 118 -23.53 18.55 15.92
N SER A 119 -23.38 19.47 14.96
CA SER A 119 -22.47 19.35 13.82
C SER A 119 -21.92 20.72 13.44
N GLY A 120 -20.65 20.80 13.09
CA GLY A 120 -20.02 22.03 12.62
C GLY A 120 -18.67 21.76 11.96
N SER A 121 -18.10 22.81 11.37
CA SER A 121 -16.73 22.81 10.85
C SER A 121 -15.95 23.96 11.49
N PHE A 122 -14.71 23.68 11.89
CA PHE A 122 -13.78 24.69 12.40
C PHE A 122 -13.03 25.43 11.29
N ALA A 123 -13.13 24.95 10.05
CA ALA A 123 -12.51 25.55 8.87
C ALA A 123 -13.52 25.71 7.74
N ILE A 124 -13.45 26.84 7.04
CA ILE A 124 -14.22 27.10 5.82
C ILE A 124 -13.20 27.24 4.70
N TRP A 125 -13.36 26.48 3.61
CA TRP A 125 -12.43 26.58 2.49
C TRP A 125 -12.77 27.83 1.66
N THR A 126 -11.93 28.85 1.73
CA THR A 126 -11.98 29.99 0.83
C THR A 126 -10.97 29.77 -0.30
N SER A 127 -11.46 29.63 -1.52
CA SER A 127 -10.62 29.63 -2.71
C SER A 127 -9.90 30.98 -2.81
N LEU A 128 -8.58 30.98 -2.69
CA LEU A 128 -7.75 32.09 -3.16
C LEU A 128 -7.78 32.02 -4.70
N THR A 129 -8.55 32.91 -5.30
CA THR A 129 -8.57 33.20 -6.74
C THR A 129 -7.24 33.78 -7.20
#